data_AF-A0A7W6Q8S3-F1
#
_entry.id   AF-A0A7W6Q8S3-F1
#
_cell.length_a   1.000
_cell.length_b   1.000
_cell.length_c   1.000
_cell.angle_alpha   90.00
_cell.angle_beta   90.00
_cell.angle_gamma   90.00
#
_symmetry.space_group_name_H-M   'P 1'
#
loop_
_entity.id
_entity.type
_entity.pdbx_description
1 polymer ?
#
loop_
_entity_poly.entity_id
_entity_poly.type
_entity_poly.pdbx_seq_one_letter_code
_entity_poly.pdbx_strand_id
1 'polypeptide(L)' 'MTNTTGWNIWRGDGDCPVNKEAIVDIRLRNGRIIEGATAGRYLWARPQREVEGNWSPQRTENGGIIVAYREVGEVA' A
#
# COMPACT_ATOMS: atom_id res chain seq x y z
N MET A 1 6.94 16.46 -4.86
CA MET A 1 6.36 16.23 -6.20
C MET A 1 5.01 15.55 -6.02
N THR A 2 3.96 16.35 -5.88
CA THR A 2 2.57 15.87 -5.86
C THR A 2 2.15 15.70 -7.32
N ASN A 3 1.98 14.45 -7.75
CA ASN A 3 1.50 14.15 -9.09
C ASN A 3 0.01 14.52 -9.16
N THR A 4 -0.41 15.20 -10.23
CA THR A 4 -1.67 15.95 -10.42
C THR A 4 -2.97 15.11 -10.35
N THR A 5 -2.90 13.88 -9.87
CA THR A 5 -3.99 12.89 -9.79
C THR A 5 -4.47 12.58 -8.36
N GLY A 6 -3.93 13.24 -7.32
CA GLY A 6 -4.34 13.04 -5.93
C GLY A 6 -3.84 11.74 -5.29
N TRP A 7 -2.85 11.09 -5.90
CA TRP A 7 -2.23 9.87 -5.38
C TRP A 7 -0.94 10.18 -4.61
N ASN A 8 -0.85 9.67 -3.39
CA ASN A 8 0.34 9.68 -2.56
C ASN A 8 1.21 8.47 -2.93
N ILE A 9 2.45 8.72 -3.35
CA ILE A 9 3.41 7.65 -3.66
C ILE A 9 3.87 6.98 -2.37
N TRP A 10 3.74 5.65 -2.32
CA TRP A 10 4.12 4.84 -1.18
C TRP A 10 5.43 4.09 -1.43
N ARG A 11 6.41 4.32 -0.57
CA ARG A 11 7.73 3.69 -0.70
C ARG A 11 7.79 2.29 -0.07
N GLY A 12 6.84 1.93 0.78
CA GLY A 12 6.80 0.62 1.41
C GLY A 12 7.73 0.46 2.62
N ASP A 13 8.20 1.58 3.16
CA ASP A 13 9.28 1.63 4.15
C ASP A 13 8.77 1.58 5.61
N GLY A 14 7.50 1.22 5.84
CA GLY A 14 6.93 1.17 7.19
C GLY A 14 5.46 0.80 7.25
N ASP A 15 4.85 1.16 8.38
CA ASP A 15 3.43 0.95 8.66
C ASP A 15 2.50 1.78 7.76
N CYS A 16 1.20 1.49 7.88
CA CYS A 16 0.14 2.24 7.21
C CYS A 16 0.31 3.76 7.43
N PRO A 17 0.44 4.58 6.37
CA PRO A 17 0.69 6.01 6.49
C PRO A 17 -0.53 6.85 6.86
N VAL A 18 -1.70 6.22 6.91
CA VAL A 18 -3.00 6.84 7.22
C VAL A 18 -3.62 6.14 8.43
N ASN A 19 -4.70 6.71 8.97
CA ASN A 19 -5.51 6.04 9.99
C ASN A 19 -5.93 4.65 9.47
N LYS A 20 -5.85 3.61 10.31
CA LYS A 20 -6.26 2.24 9.95
C LYS A 20 -7.74 2.16 9.56
N GLU A 21 -8.55 3.09 10.02
CA GLU A 21 -9.98 3.20 9.67
C GLU A 21 -10.21 4.05 8.41
N ALA A 22 -9.20 4.73 7.85
CA ALA A 22 -9.37 5.49 6.63
C ALA A 22 -9.81 4.60 5.45
N ILE A 23 -10.68 5.14 4.60
CA ILE A 23 -11.03 4.54 3.32
C ILE A 23 -10.07 5.08 2.27
N VAL A 24 -9.32 4.19 1.64
CA VAL A 24 -8.30 4.50 0.65
C VAL A 24 -8.51 3.74 -0.65
N ASP A 25 -8.11 4.35 -1.74
CA ASP A 25 -7.77 3.60 -2.96
C ASP A 25 -6.30 3.22 -2.90
N ILE A 26 -5.97 2.00 -3.31
CA ILE A 26 -4.63 1.43 -3.27
C ILE A 26 -4.22 1.05 -4.69
N ARG A 27 -3.03 1.51 -5.09
CA ARG A 27 -2.40 1.09 -6.34
C ARG A 27 -1.28 0.11 -6.03
N LEU A 28 -1.37 -1.06 -6.65
CA LEU A 28 -0.37 -2.11 -6.57
C LEU A 28 0.67 -1.97 -7.71
N ARG A 29 1.88 -2.47 -7.46
CA ARG A 29 3.01 -2.43 -8.42
C ARG A 29 2.70 -3.12 -9.74
N ASN A 30 1.85 -4.16 -9.71
CA ASN A 30 1.40 -4.88 -10.90
C ASN A 30 0.35 -4.10 -11.72
N GLY A 31 0.01 -2.86 -11.31
CA GLY A 31 -0.94 -2.00 -12.01
C GLY A 31 -2.39 -2.14 -11.53
N ARG A 32 -2.71 -3.16 -10.72
CA ARG A 32 -4.05 -3.32 -10.14
C ARG A 32 -4.37 -2.17 -9.19
N ILE A 33 -5.60 -1.69 -9.26
CA ILE A 33 -6.16 -0.73 -8.31
C ILE A 33 -7.20 -1.47 -7.46
N ILE A 34 -7.20 -1.18 -6.17
CA ILE A 34 -8.21 -1.61 -5.21
C ILE A 34 -8.87 -0.32 -4.71
N GLU A 35 -10.17 -0.18 -4.95
CA GLU A 35 -10.91 1.03 -4.59
C GLU A 35 -11.68 0.82 -3.28
N GLY A 36 -11.83 1.89 -2.49
CA GLY A 36 -12.66 1.88 -1.28
C GLY A 36 -12.21 0.90 -0.18
N ALA A 37 -10.91 0.68 -0.04
CA ALA A 37 -10.32 -0.23 0.93
C ALA A 37 -10.17 0.41 2.32
N THR A 38 -10.55 -0.31 3.38
CA THR A 38 -10.13 0.06 4.75
C THR A 38 -8.63 -0.12 4.89
N ALA A 39 -7.90 0.96 5.18
CA ALA A 39 -6.44 0.99 5.15
C ALA A 39 -5.79 -0.07 6.07
N GLY A 40 -6.35 -0.30 7.25
CA GLY A 40 -5.84 -1.25 8.24
C GLY A 40 -5.97 -2.72 7.84
N ARG A 41 -6.68 -3.06 6.76
CA ARG A 41 -6.81 -4.45 6.27
C ARG A 41 -5.67 -4.88 5.35
N TYR A 42 -4.80 -3.97 4.96
CA TYR A 42 -3.76 -4.22 3.97
C TYR A 42 -2.36 -4.15 4.57
N LEU A 43 -1.45 -4.94 4.00
CA LEU A 43 -0.02 -4.86 4.33
C LEU A 43 0.64 -3.72 3.57
N TRP A 44 1.00 -2.67 4.30
CA TRP A 44 1.67 -1.49 3.75
C TRP A 44 3.18 -1.64 3.67
N ALA A 45 3.77 -2.27 4.69
CA ALA A 45 5.18 -2.61 4.69
C ALA A 45 5.47 -3.58 3.54
N ARG A 46 6.63 -3.45 2.91
CA ARG A 46 7.14 -4.49 2.01
C ARG A 46 7.73 -5.59 2.88
N PRO A 47 7.07 -6.76 3.05
CA PRO A 47 7.68 -7.84 3.80
C PRO A 47 8.93 -8.29 3.04
N GLN A 48 10.10 -7.95 3.58
CA GLN A 48 11.36 -8.48 3.10
C GLN A 48 11.58 -9.81 3.83
N ARG A 49 11.82 -10.88 3.08
CA ARG A 49 12.35 -12.13 3.63
C ARG A 49 13.77 -12.29 3.15
N GLU A 50 14.66 -12.59 4.08
CA GLU A 50 15.99 -13.06 3.73
C GLU A 50 15.86 -14.46 3.08
N VAL A 51 16.29 -14.55 1.83
CA VAL A 51 16.43 -15.81 1.09
C VAL A 51 17.89 -15.88 0.65
N GLU A 52 18.65 -16.81 1.24
CA GLU A 52 20.08 -17.03 0.93
C GLU A 52 20.92 -15.75 1.02
N GLY A 53 20.75 -14.95 2.08
CA GLY A 53 21.47 -13.69 2.28
C GLY A 53 20.99 -12.53 1.41
N ASN A 54 19.92 -12.73 0.61
CA ASN A 54 19.34 -11.70 -0.24
C ASN A 54 17.91 -11.37 0.20
N TRP A 55 17.64 -10.08 0.44
CA TRP A 55 16.32 -9.62 0.87
C TRP A 55 15.33 -9.61 -0.30
N SER A 56 14.50 -10.65 -0.38
CA SER A 56 13.48 -10.81 -1.42
C SER A 56 12.10 -10.41 -0.91
N PRO A 57 11.28 -9.67 -1.69
CA PRO A 57 9.92 -9.34 -1.30
C PRO A 57 9.08 -10.63 -1.24
N GLN A 58 8.48 -10.94 -0.08
CA GLN A 58 7.51 -12.04 0.01
C GLN A 58 6.30 -11.72 -0.84
N ARG A 59 5.73 -12.74 -1.50
CA ARG A 59 4.46 -12.64 -2.23
C ARG A 59 3.39 -12.15 -1.25
N THR A 60 3.08 -10.88 -1.40
CA THR A 60 2.21 -10.02 -0.59
C THR A 60 0.79 -10.57 -0.48
N GLU A 61 0.25 -10.68 0.74
CA GLU A 61 -1.12 -11.12 1.04
C GLU A 61 -2.19 -10.26 0.33
N ASN A 62 -1.84 -9.02 -0.05
CA ASN A 62 -2.70 -8.13 -0.84
C ASN A 62 -2.84 -8.52 -2.34
N GLY A 63 -2.12 -9.54 -2.81
CA GLY A 63 -1.99 -9.85 -4.25
C GLY A 63 -1.09 -8.89 -5.04
N GLY A 64 -0.34 -8.01 -4.36
CA GLY A 64 0.71 -7.16 -4.92
C GLY A 64 1.33 -6.19 -3.89
N ILE A 65 2.45 -5.56 -4.26
CA ILE A 65 3.12 -4.54 -3.44
C ILE A 65 2.40 -3.19 -3.61
N ILE A 66 2.02 -2.54 -2.52
CA ILE A 66 1.46 -1.19 -2.55
C ILE A 66 2.54 -0.19 -3.00
N VAL A 67 2.22 0.64 -3.99
CA VAL A 67 3.13 1.68 -4.53
C VAL A 67 2.54 3.08 -4.49
N ALA A 68 1.23 3.21 -4.34
CA ALA A 68 0.57 4.48 -4.09
C ALA A 68 -0.78 4.25 -3.41
N TYR A 69 -1.28 5.30 -2.78
CA TYR A 69 -2.61 5.33 -2.18
C TYR A 69 -3.26 6.69 -2.37
N ARG A 70 -4.58 6.76 -2.21
CA ARG A 70 -5.35 8.00 -2.19
C ARG A 70 -6.40 7.88 -1.10
N GLU A 71 -6.47 8.84 -0.20
CA GLU A 71 -7.55 8.91 0.79
C GLU A 71 -8.83 9.37 0.11
N VAL A 72 -9.91 8.62 0.35
CA VAL A 72 -11.23 8.86 -0.26
C VAL A 72 -12.24 9.32 0.80
N GLY A 73 -11.97 9.03 2.08
CA GLY A 73 -12.76 9.47 3.22
C GLY A 73 -12.41 8.69 4.49
N GLU A 74 -13.22 8.86 5.54
CA GLU A 74 -13.14 8.09 6.79
C GLU A 74 -14.41 7.24 6.93
N VAL A 75 -14.32 6.05 7.54
CA VAL A 75 -15.55 5.36 7.98
C VAL A 75 -16.15 6.19 9.10
N ALA A 76 -17.42 6.57 8.93
CA ALA A 76 -18.21 7.28 9.92
C ALA A 76 -18.56 6.40 11.13
#